data_AF-A0A958LDS7-F1
#
_entry.id   AF-A0A958LDS7-F1
#
_cell.length_a   1.000
_cell.length_b   1.000
_cell.length_c   1.000
_cell.angle_alpha   90.00
_cell.angle_beta   90.00
_cell.angle_gamma   90.00
#
_symmetry.space_group_name_H-M   'P 1'
#
loop_
_entity.id
_entity.type
_entity.pdbx_description
1 polymer ?
#
loop_
_entity_poly.entity_id
_entity_poly.type
_entity_poly.pdbx_seq_one_letter_code
_entity_poly.pdbx_strand_id
1 'polypeptide(L)'
;FLRVPRLFLSLMLWPLAFGLGMVVVQLTFTTLFAKTTMETADDVRESIASQREDSPLRELLYGSSAPLPPPKICRGPGSSCAFQSLDVSITVDEPDTFDASHFATLFTGNVERIHVCKDCRTDLNIDLRSGRRTFNVHSLGALALFALLDSQKETSIREYKARALAARERIEEMEGSILIHAPGLRKPIGISGNEGLAALVLNVAALVLITLWLALRAHRRVLDYFSRNGALQPLVASCGKRQFYSALWLVMFARVGCFLIASMPATVLFFIETVDQRTIDFIREHSGELAVWVIAVASSLGALMLTGSISDLKHRHTYVAFLYRYVPLAICIGTVPLWFYLTFQQSVLAHAVQLLLTALPLFGLVPILLAPVLSLQPLLLSMHIVFSLAMILLLLRRNTRWFAAHLEDL
;
A
#
# COMPACT_ATOMS: atom_id res chain seq x y z
N PHE A 1 -19.18 -3.01 -32.54
CA PHE A 1 -18.04 -2.68 -31.66
C PHE A 1 -16.73 -3.38 -32.07
N LEU A 2 -16.73 -4.69 -32.34
CA LEU A 2 -15.52 -5.47 -32.69
C LEU A 2 -14.92 -5.24 -34.10
N ARG A 3 -15.62 -4.56 -35.02
CA ARG A 3 -15.16 -4.37 -36.41
C ARG A 3 -14.19 -3.20 -36.63
N VAL A 4 -14.04 -2.28 -35.67
CA VAL A 4 -13.12 -1.14 -35.78
C VAL A 4 -12.04 -1.29 -34.72
N PRO A 5 -10.84 -1.80 -35.08
CA PRO A 5 -9.79 -2.14 -34.11
C PRO A 5 -9.37 -0.96 -33.24
N ARG A 6 -9.28 0.25 -33.81
CA ARG A 6 -8.91 1.48 -33.09
C ARG A 6 -9.92 1.86 -32.00
N LEU A 7 -11.22 1.69 -32.28
CA LEU A 7 -12.31 1.94 -31.35
C LEU A 7 -12.27 0.93 -30.19
N PHE A 8 -12.07 -0.35 -30.50
CA PHE A 8 -11.90 -1.38 -29.47
C PHE A 8 -10.66 -1.12 -28.59
N LEU A 9 -9.52 -0.76 -29.18
CA LEU A 9 -8.30 -0.51 -28.42
C LEU A 9 -8.46 0.68 -27.45
N SER A 10 -9.03 1.79 -27.94
CA SER A 10 -9.21 3.03 -27.17
C SER A 10 -10.34 2.93 -26.14
N LEU A 11 -11.45 2.28 -26.49
CA LEU A 11 -12.66 2.19 -25.66
C LEU A 11 -12.81 0.86 -24.91
N MET A 12 -11.89 -0.09 -24.99
CA MET A 12 -11.98 -1.30 -24.18
C MET A 12 -10.62 -1.68 -23.61
N LEU A 13 -9.66 -1.96 -24.49
CA LEU A 13 -8.38 -2.53 -24.07
C LEU A 13 -7.55 -1.57 -23.21
N TRP A 14 -7.37 -0.32 -23.63
CA TRP A 14 -6.49 0.62 -22.93
C TRP A 14 -6.97 0.98 -21.52
N PRO A 15 -8.27 1.31 -21.30
CA PRO A 15 -8.78 1.52 -19.94
C PRO A 15 -8.68 0.28 -19.06
N LEU A 16 -8.90 -0.93 -19.62
CA LEU A 16 -8.77 -2.18 -18.88
C LEU A 16 -7.32 -2.43 -18.47
N ALA A 17 -6.37 -2.29 -19.39
CA ALA A 17 -4.93 -2.41 -19.12
C ALA A 17 -4.46 -1.40 -18.07
N PHE A 18 -4.90 -0.14 -18.16
CA PHE A 18 -4.63 0.87 -17.14
C PHE A 18 -5.21 0.48 -15.78
N GLY A 19 -6.47 0.00 -15.77
CA GLY A 19 -7.12 -0.51 -14.56
C GLY A 19 -6.33 -1.63 -13.89
N LEU A 20 -5.87 -2.61 -14.68
CA LEU A 20 -5.03 -3.71 -14.19
C LEU A 20 -3.68 -3.20 -13.66
N GLY A 21 -3.04 -2.24 -14.35
CA GLY A 21 -1.83 -1.59 -13.85
C GLY A 21 -2.04 -0.91 -12.49
N MET A 22 -3.17 -0.22 -12.30
CA MET A 22 -3.52 0.37 -11.01
C MET A 22 -3.72 -0.69 -9.92
N VAL A 23 -4.32 -1.84 -10.24
CA VAL A 23 -4.46 -2.96 -9.30
C VAL A 23 -3.09 -3.51 -8.91
N VAL A 24 -2.16 -3.67 -9.84
CA VAL A 24 -0.79 -4.10 -9.52
C VAL A 24 -0.12 -3.12 -8.56
N VAL A 25 -0.17 -1.81 -8.85
CA VAL A 25 0.39 -0.78 -7.96
C VAL A 25 -0.26 -0.84 -6.58
N GLN A 26 -1.57 -1.00 -6.53
CA GLN A 26 -2.34 -1.11 -5.30
C GLN A 26 -1.95 -2.35 -4.49
N LEU A 27 -1.83 -3.52 -5.12
CA LEU A 27 -1.41 -4.76 -4.46
C LEU A 27 0.01 -4.65 -3.92
N THR A 28 0.94 -4.05 -4.68
CA THR A 28 2.30 -3.78 -4.21
C THR A 28 2.28 -2.88 -2.98
N PHE A 29 1.50 -1.81 -2.99
CA PHE A 29 1.38 -0.91 -1.85
C PHE A 29 0.78 -1.60 -0.62
N THR A 30 -0.31 -2.36 -0.79
CA THR A 30 -0.92 -3.13 0.31
C THR A 30 0.03 -4.16 0.87
N THR A 31 0.82 -4.83 0.01
CA THR A 31 1.81 -5.83 0.43
C THR A 31 2.95 -5.18 1.21
N LEU A 32 3.46 -4.04 0.74
CA LEU A 32 4.48 -3.28 1.46
C LEU A 32 3.95 -2.80 2.81
N PHE A 33 2.73 -2.26 2.85
CA PHE A 33 2.07 -1.83 4.07
C PHE A 33 1.94 -2.99 5.06
N ALA A 34 1.33 -4.10 4.64
CA ALA A 34 1.15 -5.29 5.48
C ALA A 34 2.49 -5.84 5.97
N LYS A 35 3.50 -5.98 5.09
CA LYS A 35 4.85 -6.40 5.49
C LYS A 35 5.47 -5.47 6.52
N THR A 36 5.34 -4.15 6.37
CA THR A 36 5.91 -3.20 7.34
C THR A 36 5.18 -3.16 8.67
N THR A 37 3.88 -3.42 8.69
CA THR A 37 3.06 -3.35 9.91
C THR A 37 2.99 -4.69 10.66
N MET A 38 3.14 -5.81 9.94
CA MET A 38 3.03 -7.17 10.48
C MET A 38 4.38 -7.88 10.68
N GLU A 39 5.51 -7.21 10.40
CA GLU A 39 6.86 -7.77 10.57
C GLU A 39 7.13 -8.11 12.05
N THR A 40 7.38 -9.38 12.35
CA THR A 40 7.73 -9.83 13.70
C THR A 40 9.23 -9.80 13.95
N ALA A 41 9.64 -9.83 15.22
CA ALA A 41 11.05 -9.93 15.58
C ALA A 41 11.72 -11.19 15.01
N ASP A 42 10.98 -12.29 14.93
CA ASP A 42 11.48 -13.56 14.43
C ASP A 42 11.64 -13.55 12.90
N ASP A 43 10.72 -12.92 12.15
CA ASP A 43 10.87 -12.72 10.70
C ASP A 43 12.17 -11.94 10.37
N VAL A 44 12.46 -10.90 11.16
CA VAL A 44 13.70 -10.12 11.01
C VAL A 44 14.92 -10.97 11.37
N ARG A 45 14.85 -11.77 12.42
CA ARG A 45 15.96 -12.67 12.83
C ARG A 45 16.24 -13.73 11.78
N GLU A 46 15.21 -14.33 11.19
CA GLU A 46 15.35 -15.32 10.13
C GLU A 46 15.93 -14.70 8.85
N SER A 47 15.49 -13.49 8.50
CA SER A 47 16.08 -12.71 7.40
C SER A 47 17.55 -12.37 7.65
N ILE A 48 17.92 -12.04 8.90
CA ILE A 48 19.32 -11.81 9.28
C ILE A 48 20.15 -13.09 9.21
N ALA A 49 19.60 -14.21 9.70
CA ALA A 49 20.29 -15.51 9.71
C ALA A 49 20.59 -15.97 8.28
N SER A 50 19.59 -15.95 7.39
CA SER A 50 19.76 -16.28 5.98
C SER A 50 20.75 -15.37 5.26
N GLN A 51 20.74 -14.06 5.52
CA GLN A 51 21.73 -13.13 4.95
C GLN A 51 23.16 -13.31 5.50
N ARG A 52 23.31 -13.80 6.73
CA ARG A 52 24.63 -14.06 7.34
C ARG A 52 25.28 -15.33 6.82
N GLU A 53 24.49 -16.38 6.64
CA GLU A 53 24.96 -17.69 6.20
C GLU A 53 25.33 -17.69 4.71
N ASP A 54 24.53 -17.06 3.84
CA ASP A 54 24.74 -17.07 2.40
C ASP A 54 25.02 -15.67 1.83
N SER A 55 26.30 -15.27 1.85
CA SER A 55 26.74 -14.07 1.14
C SER A 55 27.36 -14.42 -0.22
N PRO A 56 26.67 -14.16 -1.35
CA PRO A 56 27.21 -14.44 -2.68
C PRO A 56 28.46 -13.61 -3.00
N LEU A 57 28.60 -12.44 -2.35
CA LEU A 57 29.81 -11.62 -2.43
C LEU A 57 31.01 -12.30 -1.75
N ARG A 58 30.79 -13.02 -0.65
CA ARG A 58 31.86 -13.77 0.04
C ARG A 58 32.29 -14.98 -0.79
N GLU A 59 31.33 -15.69 -1.40
CA GLU A 59 31.63 -16.78 -2.32
C GLU A 59 32.43 -16.30 -3.54
N LEU A 60 32.08 -15.14 -4.12
CA LEU A 60 32.83 -14.53 -5.21
C LEU A 60 34.26 -14.15 -4.82
N LEU A 61 34.47 -13.67 -3.59
CA LEU A 61 35.77 -13.18 -3.11
C LEU A 61 36.70 -14.30 -2.62
N TYR A 62 36.15 -15.30 -1.92
CA TYR A 62 36.93 -16.32 -1.21
C TYR A 62 36.67 -17.75 -1.71
N GLY A 63 35.77 -17.93 -2.68
CA GLY A 63 35.35 -19.26 -3.16
C GLY A 63 34.50 -20.03 -2.15
N SER A 64 34.03 -19.38 -1.08
CA SER A 64 33.21 -19.96 -0.03
C SER A 64 32.29 -18.90 0.58
N SER A 65 31.04 -19.26 0.86
CA SER A 65 30.09 -18.41 1.58
C SER A 65 30.34 -18.38 3.09
N ALA A 66 31.16 -19.31 3.62
CA ALA A 66 31.41 -19.43 5.05
C ALA A 66 32.17 -18.21 5.61
N PRO A 67 31.82 -17.71 6.80
CA PRO A 67 32.53 -16.60 7.43
C PRO A 67 33.98 -16.97 7.76
N LEU A 68 34.90 -16.03 7.52
CA LEU A 68 36.32 -16.18 7.86
C LEU A 68 36.55 -16.15 9.38
N PRO A 69 37.64 -16.75 9.89
CA PRO A 69 38.01 -16.60 11.30
C PRO A 69 38.30 -15.13 11.65
N PRO A 70 38.35 -14.78 12.95
CA PRO A 70 38.71 -13.45 13.39
C PRO A 70 40.04 -12.99 12.77
N PRO A 71 40.12 -11.75 12.23
CA PRO A 71 41.28 -11.30 11.50
C PRO A 71 42.52 -11.24 12.40
N LYS A 72 43.66 -11.70 11.87
CA LYS A 72 44.95 -11.55 12.55
C LYS A 72 45.44 -10.12 12.40
N ILE A 73 45.78 -9.48 13.52
CA ILE A 73 46.37 -8.13 13.52
C ILE A 73 47.88 -8.27 13.33
N CYS A 74 48.38 -7.71 12.23
CA CYS A 74 49.78 -7.72 11.84
C CYS A 74 50.40 -6.35 12.08
N ARG A 75 51.40 -6.26 12.95
CA ARG A 75 52.20 -5.05 13.21
C ARG A 75 53.60 -5.27 12.64
N GLY A 76 53.77 -4.97 11.36
CA GLY A 76 55.05 -5.08 10.64
C GLY A 76 55.25 -6.35 9.80
N PRO A 77 56.25 -6.35 8.89
CA PRO A 77 56.48 -7.42 7.92
C PRO A 77 57.22 -8.61 8.55
N GLY A 78 56.48 -9.49 9.23
CA GLY A 78 56.95 -10.81 9.63
C GLY A 78 56.59 -11.89 8.61
N SER A 79 57.26 -13.04 8.62
CA SER A 79 56.97 -14.17 7.72
C SER A 79 55.54 -14.70 7.86
N SER A 80 54.91 -14.54 9.01
CA SER A 80 53.50 -14.88 9.28
C SER A 80 52.49 -13.80 8.86
N CYS A 81 52.98 -12.63 8.41
CA CYS A 81 52.21 -11.42 8.11
C CYS A 81 52.56 -10.84 6.73
N ALA A 82 52.84 -11.71 5.76
CA ALA A 82 52.97 -11.28 4.37
C ALA A 82 51.62 -10.76 3.84
N PHE A 83 51.66 -9.69 3.04
CA PHE A 83 50.48 -9.12 2.40
C PHE A 83 49.86 -10.11 1.40
N GLN A 84 48.55 -10.28 1.48
CA GLN A 84 47.75 -11.06 0.54
C GLN A 84 46.66 -10.18 -0.09
N SER A 85 46.09 -10.66 -1.20
CA SER A 85 44.93 -10.03 -1.84
C SER A 85 43.75 -9.99 -0.87
N LEU A 86 43.01 -8.89 -0.83
CA LEU A 86 41.88 -8.64 0.09
C LEU A 86 42.26 -8.42 1.57
N ASP A 87 43.55 -8.38 1.91
CA ASP A 87 43.98 -7.88 3.21
C ASP A 87 43.67 -6.39 3.34
N VAL A 88 43.43 -5.95 4.59
CA VAL A 88 43.16 -4.54 4.90
C VAL A 88 44.38 -3.94 5.58
N SER A 89 44.77 -2.73 5.17
CA SER A 89 45.77 -1.95 5.89
C SER A 89 45.15 -0.78 6.62
N ILE A 90 45.69 -0.47 7.79
CA ILE A 90 45.38 0.71 8.60
C ILE A 90 46.67 1.51 8.72
N THR A 91 46.66 2.71 8.15
CA THR A 91 47.82 3.59 8.17
C THR A 91 47.72 4.58 9.33
N VAL A 92 48.68 4.51 10.25
CA VAL A 92 48.77 5.29 11.49
C VAL A 92 50.22 5.71 11.76
N ASP A 93 50.41 6.78 12.53
CA ASP A 93 51.76 7.28 12.83
C ASP A 93 52.55 6.37 13.78
N GLU A 94 51.86 5.73 14.73
CA GLU A 94 52.42 4.82 15.73
C GLU A 94 51.74 3.43 15.68
N PRO A 95 52.21 2.51 14.81
CA PRO A 95 51.57 1.20 14.63
C PRO A 95 51.60 0.29 15.87
N ASP A 96 52.64 0.41 16.69
CA ASP A 96 52.88 -0.48 17.83
C ASP A 96 51.91 -0.23 18.99
N THR A 97 51.51 1.03 19.18
CA THR A 97 50.63 1.49 20.27
C THR A 97 49.16 1.56 19.83
N PHE A 98 48.87 1.51 18.53
CA PHE A 98 47.51 1.64 18.00
C PHE A 98 46.63 0.43 18.34
N ASP A 99 45.46 0.70 18.93
CA ASP A 99 44.43 -0.31 19.18
C ASP A 99 43.57 -0.55 17.92
N ALA A 100 43.86 -1.64 17.22
CA ALA A 100 43.09 -2.08 16.06
C ALA A 100 41.90 -2.98 16.41
N SER A 101 41.58 -3.20 17.69
CA SER A 101 40.50 -4.10 18.15
C SER A 101 39.14 -3.74 17.53
N HIS A 102 38.81 -2.45 17.43
CA HIS A 102 37.56 -1.98 16.83
C HIS A 102 37.50 -2.29 15.33
N PHE A 103 38.63 -2.27 14.63
CA PHE A 103 38.68 -2.63 13.20
C PHE A 103 38.65 -4.15 13.04
N ALA A 104 39.36 -4.91 13.88
CA ALA A 104 39.26 -6.36 13.89
C ALA A 104 37.81 -6.83 14.06
N THR A 105 37.06 -6.19 14.96
CA THR A 105 35.62 -6.43 15.15
C THR A 105 34.82 -6.10 13.89
N LEU A 106 35.09 -4.96 13.25
CA LEU A 106 34.40 -4.53 12.02
C LEU A 106 34.62 -5.48 10.84
N PHE A 107 35.81 -6.08 10.73
CA PHE A 107 36.17 -6.97 9.61
C PHE A 107 36.05 -8.46 9.94
N THR A 108 35.55 -8.81 11.13
CA THR A 108 35.37 -10.21 11.54
C THR A 108 34.42 -10.92 10.57
N GLY A 109 34.82 -12.11 10.11
CA GLY A 109 34.06 -12.90 9.13
C GLY A 109 34.31 -12.55 7.67
N ASN A 110 35.01 -11.44 7.39
CA ASN A 110 35.17 -10.91 6.03
C ASN A 110 36.62 -10.70 5.59
N VAL A 111 37.60 -10.70 6.50
CA VAL A 111 39.01 -10.50 6.16
C VAL A 111 39.88 -11.42 7.01
N GLU A 112 40.95 -11.97 6.43
CA GLU A 112 41.89 -12.81 7.18
C GLU A 112 42.87 -12.01 8.03
N ARG A 113 43.34 -10.85 7.53
CA ARG A 113 44.41 -10.07 8.17
C ARG A 113 44.19 -8.57 8.07
N ILE A 114 44.57 -7.89 9.14
CA ILE A 114 44.61 -6.42 9.21
C ILE A 114 46.04 -6.01 9.50
N HIS A 115 46.63 -5.23 8.60
CA HIS A 115 47.99 -4.71 8.74
C HIS A 115 47.97 -3.31 9.31
N VAL A 116 48.58 -3.11 10.48
CA VAL A 116 48.75 -1.78 11.08
C VAL A 116 50.17 -1.33 10.78
N CYS A 117 50.31 -0.21 10.07
CA CYS A 117 51.60 0.19 9.50
C CYS A 117 51.69 1.72 9.36
N LYS A 118 52.93 2.22 9.17
CA LYS A 118 53.17 3.64 8.91
C LYS A 118 53.02 4.01 7.44
N ASP A 119 53.46 3.13 6.54
CA ASP A 119 53.31 3.28 5.10
C ASP A 119 53.18 1.89 4.45
N CYS A 120 51.96 1.40 4.35
CA CYS A 120 51.67 0.21 3.55
C CYS A 120 50.50 0.46 2.61
N ARG A 121 50.50 -0.29 1.50
CA ARG A 121 49.46 -0.21 0.48
C ARG A 121 48.90 -1.60 0.27
N THR A 122 47.65 -1.76 0.65
CA THR A 122 46.82 -2.92 0.31
C THR A 122 45.71 -2.47 -0.62
N ASP A 123 44.91 -3.43 -1.08
CA ASP A 123 43.74 -3.14 -1.91
C ASP A 123 42.69 -2.28 -1.18
N LEU A 124 42.61 -2.38 0.16
CA LEU A 124 41.77 -1.54 1.00
C LEU A 124 42.62 -0.90 2.11
N ASN A 125 42.95 0.38 1.95
CA ASN A 125 43.74 1.12 2.93
C ASN A 125 42.90 2.15 3.71
N ILE A 126 42.89 2.05 5.03
CA ILE A 126 42.25 2.99 5.95
C ILE A 126 43.30 3.98 6.44
N ASP A 127 43.24 5.23 5.99
CA ASP A 127 44.15 6.27 6.45
C ASP A 127 43.53 7.07 7.60
N LEU A 128 44.27 7.17 8.70
CA LEU A 128 43.89 7.90 9.90
C LEU A 128 44.80 9.10 10.19
N ARG A 129 45.87 9.31 9.39
CA ARG A 129 46.89 10.35 9.64
C ARG A 129 46.36 11.77 9.46
N SER A 130 45.39 11.98 8.57
CA SER A 130 44.83 13.31 8.27
C SER A 130 43.81 13.83 9.28
N GLY A 131 43.61 13.15 10.43
CA GLY A 131 42.57 13.48 11.42
C GLY A 131 41.14 13.21 10.95
N ARG A 132 40.97 12.70 9.72
CA ARG A 132 39.72 12.18 9.16
C ARG A 132 39.97 10.76 8.66
N ARG A 133 39.03 9.86 8.95
CA ARG A 133 39.07 8.47 8.48
C ARG A 133 38.74 8.42 7.00
N THR A 134 39.68 8.01 6.16
CA THR A 134 39.46 7.80 4.72
C THR A 134 39.69 6.33 4.36
N PHE A 135 38.81 5.78 3.54
CA PHE A 135 38.93 4.43 2.98
C PHE A 135 39.37 4.57 1.53
N ASN A 136 40.59 4.13 1.23
CA ASN A 136 41.16 4.13 -0.10
C ASN A 136 41.01 2.72 -0.69
N VAL A 137 40.19 2.59 -1.74
CA VAL A 137 39.89 1.33 -2.41
C VAL A 137 40.66 1.29 -3.72
N HIS A 138 41.53 0.31 -3.89
CA HIS A 138 42.45 0.20 -5.02
C HIS A 138 42.17 -1.00 -5.94
N SER A 139 41.26 -1.91 -5.55
CA SER A 139 40.86 -3.05 -6.39
C SER A 139 39.35 -3.29 -6.35
N LEU A 140 38.83 -3.99 -7.38
CA LEU A 140 37.43 -4.44 -7.41
C LEU A 140 37.12 -5.40 -6.24
N GLY A 141 38.11 -6.19 -5.83
CA GLY A 141 38.00 -7.07 -4.66
C GLY A 141 37.80 -6.28 -3.38
N ALA A 142 38.55 -5.19 -3.18
CA ALA A 142 38.36 -4.29 -2.05
C ALA A 142 37.03 -3.52 -2.09
N LEU A 143 36.51 -3.20 -3.28
CA LEU A 143 35.18 -2.61 -3.42
C LEU A 143 34.08 -3.59 -3.00
N ALA A 144 34.19 -4.85 -3.42
CA ALA A 144 33.28 -5.92 -2.99
C ALA A 144 33.40 -6.19 -1.48
N LEU A 145 34.60 -6.13 -0.91
CA LEU A 145 34.80 -6.20 0.53
C LEU A 145 34.11 -5.03 1.25
N PHE A 146 34.20 -3.81 0.72
CA PHE A 146 33.48 -2.66 1.26
C PHE A 146 31.95 -2.86 1.20
N ALA A 147 31.43 -3.43 0.11
CA ALA A 147 30.02 -3.78 0.00
C ALA A 147 29.59 -4.84 1.03
N LEU A 148 30.44 -5.81 1.34
CA LEU A 148 30.21 -6.78 2.42
C LEU A 148 30.12 -6.10 3.80
N LEU A 149 30.98 -5.12 4.07
CA LEU A 149 30.93 -4.35 5.32
C LEU A 149 29.66 -3.50 5.44
N ASP A 150 29.24 -2.87 4.33
CA ASP A 150 28.01 -2.09 4.33
C ASP A 150 26.78 -2.98 4.56
N SER A 151 26.79 -4.20 3.99
CA SER A 151 25.78 -5.23 4.29
C SER A 151 25.79 -5.67 5.76
N GLN A 152 26.97 -5.80 6.41
CA GLN A 152 27.06 -6.08 7.85
C GLN A 152 26.52 -4.92 8.70
N LYS A 153 26.77 -3.67 8.30
CA LYS A 153 26.19 -2.50 8.95
C LYS A 153 24.66 -2.56 8.87
N GLU A 154 24.11 -2.86 7.70
CA GLU A 154 22.66 -3.07 7.54
C GLU A 154 22.16 -4.20 8.46
N THR A 155 22.91 -5.29 8.57
CA THR A 155 22.60 -6.41 9.47
C THR A 155 22.54 -5.96 10.93
N SER A 156 23.49 -5.16 11.40
CA SER A 156 23.48 -4.63 12.78
C SER A 156 22.31 -3.69 13.07
N ILE A 157 21.90 -2.88 12.09
CA ILE A 157 20.70 -2.04 12.18
C ILE A 157 19.45 -2.93 12.26
N ARG A 158 19.39 -3.99 11.44
CA ARG A 158 18.31 -4.98 11.48
C ARG A 158 18.28 -5.74 12.81
N GLU A 159 19.42 -6.07 13.42
CA GLU A 159 19.46 -6.67 14.76
C GLU A 159 18.91 -5.71 15.82
N TYR A 160 19.27 -4.43 15.74
CA TYR A 160 18.68 -3.42 16.63
C TYR A 160 17.16 -3.33 16.43
N LYS A 161 16.69 -3.33 15.18
CA LYS A 161 15.26 -3.41 14.85
C LYS A 161 14.61 -4.66 15.43
N ALA A 162 15.21 -5.84 15.28
CA ALA A 162 14.71 -7.10 15.84
C ALA A 162 14.63 -7.05 17.38
N ARG A 163 15.61 -6.45 18.05
CA ARG A 163 15.56 -6.25 19.51
C ARG A 163 14.46 -5.27 19.91
N ALA A 164 14.27 -4.18 19.16
CA ALA A 164 13.20 -3.22 19.41
C ALA A 164 11.81 -3.83 19.19
N LEU A 165 11.64 -4.64 18.13
CA LEU A 165 10.42 -5.40 17.88
C LEU A 165 10.17 -6.43 19.00
N ALA A 166 11.17 -7.20 19.41
CA ALA A 166 11.02 -8.15 20.51
C ALA A 166 10.70 -7.46 21.84
N ALA A 167 11.24 -6.27 22.09
CA ALA A 167 10.90 -5.47 23.26
C ALA A 167 9.45 -4.97 23.19
N ARG A 168 9.00 -4.54 22.01
CA ARG A 168 7.60 -4.15 21.75
C ARG A 168 6.66 -5.33 21.95
N GLU A 169 6.96 -6.49 21.38
CA GLU A 169 6.17 -7.73 21.56
C GLU A 169 6.05 -8.10 23.04
N ARG A 170 7.14 -8.03 23.82
CA ARG A 170 7.09 -8.24 25.28
C ARG A 170 6.21 -7.21 25.99
N ILE A 171 6.25 -5.95 25.59
CA ILE A 171 5.37 -4.91 26.14
C ILE A 171 3.92 -5.23 25.80
N GLU A 172 3.62 -5.61 24.56
CA GLU A 172 2.27 -6.01 24.12
C GLU A 172 1.77 -7.25 24.88
N GLU A 173 2.64 -8.24 25.13
CA GLU A 173 2.33 -9.40 25.98
C GLU A 173 2.01 -8.99 27.44
N MET A 174 2.75 -8.02 27.99
CA MET A 174 2.52 -7.50 29.34
C MET A 174 1.27 -6.63 29.44
N GLU A 175 0.96 -5.83 28.42
CA GLU A 175 -0.25 -5.00 28.34
C GLU A 175 -1.50 -5.84 28.13
N GLY A 176 -1.35 -7.03 27.52
CA GLY A 176 -2.46 -7.89 27.15
C GLY A 176 -3.30 -7.29 26.03
N SER A 177 -4.51 -7.81 25.82
CA SER A 177 -5.41 -7.26 24.81
C SER A 177 -6.09 -5.99 25.30
N ILE A 178 -5.71 -4.84 24.74
CA ILE A 178 -6.43 -3.59 24.96
C ILE A 178 -7.71 -3.61 24.12
N LEU A 179 -8.84 -3.75 24.80
CA LEU A 179 -10.16 -3.80 24.20
C LEU A 179 -10.88 -2.45 24.34
N ILE A 180 -11.23 -1.84 23.21
CA ILE A 180 -12.07 -0.64 23.20
C ILE A 180 -13.53 -1.08 23.25
N HIS A 181 -14.22 -0.63 24.30
CA HIS A 181 -15.66 -0.75 24.44
C HIS A 181 -16.31 0.59 24.07
N ALA A 182 -17.20 0.57 23.08
CA ALA A 182 -18.02 1.73 22.72
C ALA A 182 -19.47 1.32 22.45
N PRO A 183 -20.46 2.16 22.79
CA PRO A 183 -21.86 1.91 22.46
C PRO A 183 -22.06 1.72 20.95
N GLY A 184 -22.79 0.67 20.56
CA GLY A 184 -23.09 0.39 19.14
C GLY A 184 -22.14 -0.55 18.43
N LEU A 185 -20.97 -0.85 19.01
CA LEU A 185 -20.11 -1.92 18.52
C LEU A 185 -20.75 -3.28 18.85
N ARG A 186 -20.67 -4.24 17.92
CA ARG A 186 -21.17 -5.60 18.19
C ARG A 186 -20.25 -6.36 19.14
N LYS A 187 -18.95 -6.19 18.97
CA LYS A 187 -17.88 -6.82 19.75
C LYS A 187 -16.86 -5.74 20.12
N PRO A 188 -16.16 -5.85 21.27
CA PRO A 188 -15.08 -4.94 21.59
C PRO A 188 -13.99 -5.00 20.52
N ILE A 189 -13.36 -3.86 20.26
CA ILE A 189 -12.29 -3.76 19.25
C ILE A 189 -10.95 -3.96 19.95
N GLY A 190 -10.20 -4.99 19.55
CA GLY A 190 -8.78 -5.09 19.94
C GLY A 190 -7.97 -4.03 19.21
N ILE A 191 -7.17 -3.24 19.94
CA ILE A 191 -6.24 -2.31 19.28
C ILE A 191 -5.08 -3.10 18.66
N SER A 192 -4.68 -4.19 19.29
CA SER A 192 -3.65 -5.12 18.81
C SER A 192 -4.22 -6.17 17.85
N GLY A 193 -3.54 -6.44 16.74
CA GLY A 193 -3.87 -7.54 15.82
C GLY A 193 -4.90 -7.21 14.73
N ASN A 194 -5.25 -5.93 14.53
CA ASN A 194 -6.19 -5.50 13.50
C ASN A 194 -5.52 -5.00 12.21
N GLU A 195 -4.20 -5.17 12.08
CA GLU A 195 -3.41 -4.71 10.93
C GLU A 195 -3.86 -5.41 9.63
N GLY A 196 -4.13 -6.71 9.70
CA GLY A 196 -4.64 -7.50 8.57
C GLY A 196 -6.02 -7.04 8.08
N LEU A 197 -6.93 -6.70 9.00
CA LEU A 197 -8.24 -6.14 8.67
C LEU A 197 -8.15 -4.73 8.09
N ALA A 198 -7.22 -3.90 8.58
CA ALA A 198 -6.97 -2.59 7.99
C ALA A 198 -6.44 -2.69 6.55
N ALA A 199 -5.53 -3.63 6.29
CA ALA A 199 -5.05 -3.92 4.95
C ALA A 199 -6.19 -4.39 4.02
N LEU A 200 -7.11 -5.22 4.52
CA LEU A 200 -8.31 -5.66 3.79
C LEU A 200 -9.19 -4.46 3.39
N VAL A 201 -9.51 -3.60 4.37
CA VAL A 201 -10.34 -2.40 4.16
C VAL A 201 -9.73 -1.52 3.08
N LEU A 202 -8.43 -1.24 3.17
CA LEU A 202 -7.72 -0.41 2.20
C LEU A 202 -7.76 -1.02 0.79
N ASN A 203 -7.52 -2.33 0.70
CA ASN A 203 -7.47 -3.05 -0.57
C ASN A 203 -8.84 -3.06 -1.28
N VAL A 204 -9.90 -3.42 -0.56
CA VAL A 204 -11.27 -3.44 -1.11
C VAL A 204 -11.75 -2.04 -1.47
N ALA A 205 -11.50 -1.04 -0.62
CA ALA A 205 -11.88 0.34 -0.91
C ALA A 205 -11.19 0.86 -2.18
N ALA A 206 -9.89 0.60 -2.33
CA ALA A 206 -9.14 0.97 -3.52
C ALA A 206 -9.66 0.26 -4.78
N LEU A 207 -9.96 -1.05 -4.69
CA LEU A 207 -10.53 -1.81 -5.81
C LEU A 207 -11.89 -1.24 -6.24
N VAL A 208 -12.76 -0.92 -5.29
CA VAL A 208 -14.07 -0.30 -5.57
C VAL A 208 -13.88 1.08 -6.22
N LEU A 209 -12.96 1.91 -5.71
CA LEU A 209 -12.63 3.21 -6.30
C LEU A 209 -12.13 3.10 -7.74
N ILE A 210 -11.20 2.18 -8.01
CA ILE A 210 -10.67 1.93 -9.36
C ILE A 210 -11.81 1.46 -10.27
N THR A 211 -12.66 0.54 -9.82
CA THR A 211 -13.80 0.01 -10.56
C THR A 211 -14.77 1.12 -10.97
N LEU A 212 -15.17 1.95 -10.01
CA LEU A 212 -16.09 3.06 -10.25
C LEU A 212 -15.46 4.14 -11.13
N TRP A 213 -14.17 4.42 -10.96
CA TRP A 213 -13.43 5.34 -11.82
C TRP A 213 -13.40 4.85 -13.27
N LEU A 214 -13.12 3.56 -13.47
CA LEU A 214 -13.16 2.92 -14.79
C LEU A 214 -14.56 3.03 -15.40
N ALA A 215 -15.62 2.80 -14.61
CA ALA A 215 -17.01 2.92 -15.04
C ALA A 215 -17.33 4.36 -15.53
N LEU A 216 -17.01 5.37 -14.73
CA LEU A 216 -17.24 6.78 -15.08
C LEU A 216 -16.42 7.21 -16.30
N ARG A 217 -15.12 6.88 -16.32
CA ARG A 217 -14.23 7.28 -17.41
C ARG A 217 -14.57 6.54 -18.71
N ALA A 218 -15.09 5.31 -18.63
CA ALA A 218 -15.67 4.60 -19.76
C ALA A 218 -16.84 5.38 -20.35
N HIS A 219 -17.80 5.73 -19.51
CA HIS A 219 -19.01 6.44 -19.91
C HIS A 219 -18.66 7.75 -20.63
N ARG A 220 -17.78 8.57 -20.04
CA ARG A 220 -17.37 9.86 -20.63
C ARG A 220 -16.56 9.72 -21.91
N ARG A 221 -15.54 8.86 -21.96
CA ARG A 221 -14.71 8.72 -23.16
C ARG A 221 -15.51 8.28 -24.38
N VAL A 222 -16.51 7.43 -24.20
CA VAL A 222 -17.40 7.00 -25.29
C VAL A 222 -18.19 8.19 -25.82
N LEU A 223 -18.77 9.01 -24.93
CA LEU A 223 -19.50 10.22 -25.32
C LEU A 223 -18.59 11.25 -25.99
N ASP A 224 -17.43 11.55 -25.40
CA ASP A 224 -16.45 12.49 -25.95
C ASP A 224 -15.95 12.06 -27.32
N TYR A 225 -15.72 10.76 -27.52
CA TYR A 225 -15.29 10.23 -28.81
C TYR A 225 -16.35 10.46 -29.89
N PHE A 226 -17.62 10.18 -29.61
CA PHE A 226 -18.68 10.38 -30.60
C PHE A 226 -19.01 11.86 -30.83
N SER A 227 -18.94 12.71 -29.80
CA SER A 227 -19.11 14.17 -29.94
C SER A 227 -18.00 14.78 -30.81
N ARG A 228 -16.72 14.47 -30.51
CA ARG A 228 -15.57 15.00 -31.28
C ARG A 228 -15.57 14.60 -32.76
N ASN A 229 -16.18 13.47 -33.10
CA ASN A 229 -16.28 13.01 -34.48
C ASN A 229 -17.59 13.46 -35.17
N GLY A 230 -18.39 14.32 -34.54
CA GLY A 230 -19.69 14.78 -35.07
C GLY A 230 -20.72 13.66 -35.26
N ALA A 231 -20.46 12.48 -34.68
CA ALA A 231 -21.24 11.27 -34.91
C ALA A 231 -22.33 11.05 -33.84
N LEU A 232 -22.27 11.79 -32.72
CA LEU A 232 -23.18 11.60 -31.59
C LEU A 232 -24.65 11.84 -31.97
N GLN A 233 -24.98 13.00 -32.54
CA GLN A 233 -26.36 13.34 -32.92
C GLN A 233 -26.92 12.41 -34.02
N PRO A 234 -26.18 12.09 -35.11
CA PRO A 234 -26.63 11.12 -36.10
C PRO A 234 -26.87 9.71 -35.53
N LEU A 235 -26.02 9.23 -34.61
CA LEU A 235 -26.19 7.93 -33.96
C LEU A 235 -27.43 7.91 -33.05
N VAL A 236 -27.66 8.98 -32.28
CA VAL A 236 -28.83 9.08 -31.42
C VAL A 236 -30.12 9.19 -32.24
N ALA A 237 -30.09 9.93 -33.35
CA ALA A 237 -31.23 10.07 -34.26
C ALA A 237 -31.56 8.76 -35.00
N SER A 238 -30.55 8.00 -35.43
CA SER A 238 -30.74 6.75 -36.19
C SER A 238 -31.12 5.55 -35.32
N CYS A 239 -30.51 5.39 -34.14
CA CYS A 239 -30.79 4.27 -33.24
C CYS A 239 -31.91 4.57 -32.22
N GLY A 240 -32.26 5.85 -32.05
CA GLY A 240 -33.17 6.30 -31.00
C GLY A 240 -32.49 6.41 -29.62
N LYS A 241 -32.92 7.43 -28.85
CA LYS A 241 -32.32 7.78 -27.54
C LYS A 241 -32.19 6.56 -26.62
N ARG A 242 -33.25 5.75 -26.46
CA ARG A 242 -33.27 4.60 -25.52
C ARG A 242 -32.25 3.51 -25.89
N GLN A 243 -32.16 3.12 -27.16
CA GLN A 243 -31.26 2.05 -27.58
C GLN A 243 -29.80 2.48 -27.50
N PHE A 244 -29.51 3.73 -27.87
CA PHE A 244 -28.17 4.31 -27.76
C PHE A 244 -27.65 4.28 -26.30
N TYR A 245 -28.46 4.75 -25.34
CA TYR A 245 -28.05 4.69 -23.92
C TYR A 245 -27.93 3.26 -23.41
N SER A 246 -28.86 2.37 -23.78
CA SER A 246 -28.78 0.97 -23.38
C SER A 246 -27.48 0.31 -23.86
N ALA A 247 -27.07 0.57 -25.10
CA ALA A 247 -25.82 0.07 -25.65
C ALA A 247 -24.60 0.65 -24.89
N LEU A 248 -24.64 1.93 -24.54
CA LEU A 248 -23.57 2.58 -23.78
C LEU A 248 -23.44 2.00 -22.37
N TRP A 249 -24.56 1.75 -21.69
CA TRP A 249 -24.57 1.04 -20.39
C TRP A 249 -24.04 -0.38 -20.52
N LEU A 250 -24.44 -1.12 -21.55
CA LEU A 250 -23.97 -2.48 -21.78
C LEU A 250 -22.45 -2.54 -22.01
N VAL A 251 -21.90 -1.61 -22.80
CA VAL A 251 -20.44 -1.46 -23.01
C VAL A 251 -19.72 -1.14 -21.69
N MET A 252 -20.29 -0.28 -20.86
CA MET A 252 -19.74 0.03 -19.54
C MET A 252 -19.74 -1.20 -18.62
N PHE A 253 -20.89 -1.88 -18.48
CA PHE A 253 -21.02 -3.07 -17.64
C PHE A 253 -20.11 -4.21 -18.10
N ALA A 254 -20.01 -4.46 -19.41
CA ALA A 254 -19.10 -5.45 -19.95
C ALA A 254 -17.64 -5.12 -19.59
N ARG A 255 -17.23 -3.85 -19.69
CA ARG A 255 -15.87 -3.43 -19.34
C ARG A 255 -15.58 -3.62 -17.86
N VAL A 256 -16.48 -3.15 -17.00
CA VAL A 256 -16.36 -3.27 -15.55
C VAL A 256 -16.35 -4.74 -15.12
N GLY A 257 -17.23 -5.55 -15.71
CA GLY A 257 -17.28 -7.00 -15.50
C GLY A 257 -15.98 -7.69 -15.88
N CYS A 258 -15.44 -7.43 -17.07
CA CYS A 258 -14.14 -7.96 -17.48
C CYS A 258 -13.01 -7.53 -16.54
N PHE A 259 -13.01 -6.27 -16.08
CA PHE A 259 -12.04 -5.80 -15.12
C PHE A 259 -12.14 -6.57 -13.79
N LEU A 260 -13.35 -6.71 -13.22
CA LEU A 260 -13.56 -7.41 -11.96
C LEU A 260 -13.21 -8.90 -12.04
N ILE A 261 -13.56 -9.57 -13.15
CA ILE A 261 -13.20 -10.97 -13.39
C ILE A 261 -11.68 -11.16 -13.39
N ALA A 262 -10.93 -10.19 -13.91
CA ALA A 262 -9.48 -10.24 -13.92
C ALA A 262 -8.85 -9.81 -12.59
N SER A 263 -9.37 -8.77 -11.94
CA SER A 263 -8.75 -8.16 -10.75
C SER A 263 -9.12 -8.88 -9.46
N MET A 264 -10.37 -9.32 -9.28
CA MET A 264 -10.80 -9.95 -8.01
C MET A 264 -10.00 -11.21 -7.67
N PRO A 265 -9.79 -12.18 -8.58
CA PRO A 265 -9.02 -13.38 -8.25
C PRO A 265 -7.57 -13.05 -7.88
N ALA A 266 -6.94 -12.13 -8.62
CA ALA A 266 -5.59 -11.69 -8.32
C ALA A 266 -5.53 -11.03 -6.94
N THR A 267 -6.45 -10.11 -6.65
CA THR A 267 -6.53 -9.46 -5.34
C THR A 267 -6.71 -10.44 -4.20
N VAL A 268 -7.60 -11.44 -4.36
CA VAL A 268 -7.84 -12.46 -3.34
C VAL A 268 -6.60 -13.34 -3.12
N LEU A 269 -5.97 -13.83 -4.19
CA LEU A 269 -4.78 -14.67 -4.09
C LEU A 269 -3.63 -13.95 -3.40
N PHE A 270 -3.30 -12.73 -3.85
CA PHE A 270 -2.25 -11.92 -3.24
C PHE A 270 -2.57 -11.58 -1.78
N PHE A 271 -3.84 -11.31 -1.46
CA PHE A 271 -4.24 -10.99 -0.10
C PHE A 271 -4.07 -12.20 0.84
N ILE A 272 -4.48 -13.40 0.40
CA ILE A 272 -4.33 -14.64 1.18
C ILE A 272 -2.86 -14.96 1.44
N GLU A 273 -1.96 -14.71 0.48
CA GLU A 273 -0.52 -14.93 0.67
C GLU A 273 0.14 -13.91 1.61
N THR A 274 -0.45 -12.72 1.76
CA THR A 274 0.15 -11.62 2.49
C THR A 274 -0.31 -11.53 3.95
N VAL A 275 -1.52 -11.99 4.23
CA VAL A 275 -2.17 -11.78 5.53
C VAL A 275 -2.19 -13.05 6.36
N ASP A 276 -2.18 -12.89 7.67
CA ASP A 276 -2.17 -13.98 8.63
C ASP A 276 -3.42 -14.88 8.56
N GLN A 277 -3.27 -16.13 9.02
CA GLN A 277 -4.33 -17.13 9.00
C GLN A 277 -5.57 -16.68 9.80
N ARG A 278 -5.42 -15.88 10.86
CA ARG A 278 -6.55 -15.40 11.67
C ARG A 278 -7.46 -14.48 10.86
N THR A 279 -6.91 -13.60 10.03
CA THR A 279 -7.72 -12.74 9.15
C THR A 279 -8.43 -13.58 8.08
N ILE A 280 -7.79 -14.63 7.56
CA ILE A 280 -8.42 -15.55 6.59
C ILE A 280 -9.60 -16.28 7.23
N ASP A 281 -9.43 -16.78 8.45
CA ASP A 281 -10.48 -17.47 9.19
C ASP A 281 -11.64 -16.50 9.50
N PHE A 282 -11.33 -15.25 9.88
CA PHE A 282 -12.33 -14.20 10.05
C PHE A 282 -13.15 -13.97 8.78
N ILE A 283 -12.50 -13.87 7.62
CA ILE A 283 -13.17 -13.69 6.32
C ILE A 283 -14.11 -14.85 6.01
N ARG A 284 -13.66 -16.07 6.28
CA ARG A 284 -14.45 -17.29 6.02
C ARG A 284 -15.68 -17.33 6.92
N GLU A 285 -15.51 -17.08 8.21
CA GLU A 285 -16.59 -17.11 9.21
C GLU A 285 -17.62 -16.00 8.99
N HIS A 286 -17.18 -14.80 8.59
CA HIS A 286 -18.03 -13.62 8.45
C HIS A 286 -18.34 -13.23 6.99
N SER A 287 -18.26 -14.19 6.07
CA SER A 287 -18.40 -13.96 4.62
C SER A 287 -19.70 -13.22 4.22
N GLY A 288 -20.82 -13.53 4.88
CA GLY A 288 -22.10 -12.82 4.65
C GLY A 288 -22.07 -11.35 5.05
N GLU A 289 -21.46 -11.04 6.20
CA GLU A 289 -21.32 -9.66 6.69
C GLU A 289 -20.37 -8.86 5.82
N LEU A 290 -19.28 -9.50 5.37
CA LEU A 290 -18.36 -8.91 4.40
C LEU A 290 -19.04 -8.63 3.07
N ALA A 291 -19.92 -9.51 2.58
CA ALA A 291 -20.68 -9.25 1.36
C ALA A 291 -21.58 -8.00 1.49
N VAL A 292 -22.30 -7.87 2.61
CA VAL A 292 -23.12 -6.68 2.91
C VAL A 292 -22.24 -5.43 3.00
N TRP A 293 -21.08 -5.52 3.66
CA TRP A 293 -20.13 -4.42 3.74
C TRP A 293 -19.59 -3.99 2.37
N VAL A 294 -19.21 -4.93 1.50
CA VAL A 294 -18.75 -4.63 0.13
C VAL A 294 -19.85 -3.92 -0.65
N ILE A 295 -21.11 -4.35 -0.53
CA ILE A 295 -22.26 -3.68 -1.18
C ILE A 295 -22.44 -2.27 -0.61
N ALA A 296 -22.30 -2.09 0.71
CA ALA A 296 -22.37 -0.78 1.36
C ALA A 296 -21.30 0.15 0.77
N VAL A 297 -20.02 -0.25 0.82
CA VAL A 297 -18.89 0.53 0.26
C VAL A 297 -19.10 0.85 -1.23
N ALA A 298 -19.53 -0.13 -2.03
CA ALA A 298 -19.82 0.06 -3.45
C ALA A 298 -20.94 1.09 -3.68
N SER A 299 -22.01 1.02 -2.89
CA SER A 299 -23.13 1.97 -2.99
C SER A 299 -22.74 3.39 -2.55
N SER A 300 -21.97 3.56 -1.47
CA SER A 300 -21.52 4.87 -0.99
C SER A 300 -20.55 5.54 -1.96
N LEU A 301 -19.56 4.79 -2.42
CA LEU A 301 -18.59 5.28 -3.41
C LEU A 301 -19.27 5.53 -4.75
N GLY A 302 -20.26 4.71 -5.14
CA GLY A 302 -21.09 4.94 -6.31
C GLY A 302 -21.88 6.25 -6.25
N ALA A 303 -22.46 6.56 -5.08
CA ALA A 303 -23.15 7.83 -4.84
C ALA A 303 -22.21 9.04 -4.94
N LEU A 304 -21.01 8.95 -4.36
CA LEU A 304 -19.96 9.97 -4.48
C LEU A 304 -19.51 10.18 -5.92
N MET A 305 -19.24 9.10 -6.63
CA MET A 305 -18.86 9.10 -8.04
C MET A 305 -19.92 9.76 -8.91
N LEU A 306 -21.20 9.44 -8.70
CA LEU A 306 -22.30 10.07 -9.41
C LEU A 306 -22.38 11.58 -9.11
N THR A 307 -22.20 11.97 -7.84
CA THR A 307 -22.22 13.36 -7.40
C THR A 307 -21.08 14.17 -8.03
N GLY A 308 -19.86 13.63 -7.99
CA GLY A 308 -18.71 14.21 -8.69
C GLY A 308 -18.91 14.25 -10.19
N SER A 309 -19.55 13.22 -10.77
CA SER A 309 -19.82 13.21 -12.20
C SER A 309 -20.78 14.31 -12.62
N ILE A 310 -21.83 14.57 -11.82
CA ILE A 310 -22.78 15.66 -12.04
C ILE A 310 -22.09 17.02 -11.85
N SER A 311 -21.20 17.15 -10.86
CA SER A 311 -20.43 18.38 -10.61
C SER A 311 -19.66 18.83 -11.85
N ASP A 312 -18.89 17.91 -12.45
CA ASP A 312 -18.08 18.22 -13.64
C ASP A 312 -18.94 18.64 -14.83
N LEU A 313 -20.10 18.02 -15.01
CA LEU A 313 -20.99 18.36 -16.11
C LEU A 313 -21.61 19.76 -15.91
N LYS A 314 -21.91 20.11 -14.66
CA LYS A 314 -22.43 21.43 -14.30
C LYS A 314 -21.36 22.50 -14.18
N HIS A 315 -20.12 22.24 -14.62
CA HIS A 315 -18.99 23.19 -14.57
C HIS A 315 -19.36 24.58 -15.12
N ARG A 316 -20.23 24.68 -16.13
CA ARG A 316 -20.66 25.98 -16.69
C ARG A 316 -21.41 26.87 -15.68
N HIS A 317 -21.97 26.30 -14.62
CA HIS A 317 -22.56 27.03 -13.49
C HIS A 317 -21.61 26.96 -12.29
N THR A 318 -20.70 27.93 -12.20
CA THR A 318 -19.59 27.98 -11.23
C THR A 318 -20.01 27.67 -9.79
N TYR A 319 -21.12 28.25 -9.31
CA TYR A 319 -21.62 28.01 -7.94
C TYR A 319 -22.18 26.59 -7.73
N VAL A 320 -22.92 26.05 -8.70
CA VAL A 320 -23.51 24.71 -8.57
C VAL A 320 -22.43 23.64 -8.67
N ALA A 321 -21.47 23.80 -9.58
CA ALA A 321 -20.32 22.92 -9.67
C ALA A 321 -19.51 22.90 -8.36
N PHE A 322 -19.26 24.08 -7.79
CA PHE A 322 -18.58 24.23 -6.50
C PHE A 322 -19.31 23.46 -5.38
N LEU A 323 -20.62 23.65 -5.25
CA LEU A 323 -21.42 22.97 -4.23
C LEU A 323 -21.35 21.44 -4.38
N TYR A 324 -21.56 20.92 -5.59
CA TYR A 324 -21.51 19.46 -5.82
C TYR A 324 -20.11 18.87 -5.64
N ARG A 325 -19.04 19.67 -5.79
CA ARG A 325 -17.66 19.21 -5.64
C ARG A 325 -17.19 19.22 -4.20
N TYR A 326 -17.41 20.33 -3.49
CA TYR A 326 -16.77 20.56 -2.19
C TYR A 326 -17.68 20.28 -1.00
N VAL A 327 -19.01 20.38 -1.13
CA VAL A 327 -19.92 20.08 -0.01
C VAL A 327 -19.85 18.61 0.41
N PRO A 328 -19.88 17.62 -0.50
CA PRO A 328 -19.71 16.22 -0.10
C PRO A 328 -18.38 15.97 0.63
N LEU A 329 -17.31 16.62 0.18
CA LEU A 329 -15.99 16.50 0.79
C LEU A 329 -15.95 17.15 2.18
N ALA A 330 -16.49 18.35 2.33
CA ALA A 330 -16.60 19.03 3.62
C ALA A 330 -17.48 18.25 4.60
N ILE A 331 -18.59 17.67 4.13
CA ILE A 331 -19.45 16.77 4.93
C ILE A 331 -18.65 15.56 5.39
N CYS A 332 -17.94 14.87 4.48
CA CYS A 332 -17.14 13.71 4.85
C CYS A 332 -16.09 14.09 5.92
N ILE A 333 -15.29 15.15 5.67
CA ILE A 333 -14.23 15.58 6.58
C ILE A 333 -14.78 16.02 7.93
N GLY A 334 -15.87 16.79 7.96
CA GLY A 334 -16.48 17.26 9.21
C GLY A 334 -17.19 16.16 9.99
N THR A 335 -17.70 15.13 9.31
CA THR A 335 -18.44 14.04 9.97
C THR A 335 -17.51 13.06 10.68
N VAL A 336 -16.29 12.82 10.18
CA VAL A 336 -15.33 11.89 10.83
C VAL A 336 -15.04 12.24 12.29
N PRO A 337 -14.55 13.45 12.63
CA PRO A 337 -14.23 13.78 14.01
C PRO A 337 -15.47 13.81 14.90
N LEU A 338 -16.61 14.27 14.37
CA LEU A 338 -17.87 14.26 15.10
C LEU A 338 -18.32 12.83 15.40
N TRP A 339 -18.34 11.95 14.40
CA TRP A 339 -18.71 10.55 14.55
C TRP A 339 -17.77 9.82 15.52
N PHE A 340 -16.46 10.07 15.41
CA PHE A 340 -15.47 9.50 16.31
C PHE A 340 -15.70 9.96 17.75
N TYR A 341 -15.88 11.28 17.97
CA TYR A 341 -16.19 11.84 19.29
C TYR A 341 -17.46 11.21 19.89
N LEU A 342 -18.54 11.10 19.10
CA LEU A 342 -19.81 10.51 19.54
C LEU A 342 -19.70 9.03 19.89
N THR A 343 -18.78 8.30 19.25
CA THR A 343 -18.53 6.87 19.53
C THR A 343 -18.09 6.64 20.98
N PHE A 344 -17.37 7.59 21.59
CA PHE A 344 -16.92 7.47 22.98
C PHE A 344 -17.88 8.10 23.99
N GLN A 345 -18.99 8.67 23.54
CA GLN A 345 -20.00 9.24 24.42
C GLN A 345 -21.02 8.17 24.84
N GLN A 346 -21.24 8.02 26.14
CA GLN A 346 -22.16 7.02 26.70
C GLN A 346 -23.65 7.44 26.67
N SER A 347 -23.96 8.63 26.15
CA SER A 347 -25.35 9.12 26.15
C SER A 347 -26.20 8.49 25.04
N VAL A 348 -27.48 8.23 25.35
CA VAL A 348 -28.46 7.70 24.38
C VAL A 348 -28.59 8.61 23.14
N LEU A 349 -28.57 9.92 23.35
CA LEU A 349 -28.61 10.89 22.25
C LEU A 349 -27.38 10.79 21.35
N ALA A 350 -26.17 10.69 21.92
CA ALA A 350 -24.95 10.55 21.13
C ALA A 350 -24.97 9.27 20.28
N HIS A 351 -25.42 8.16 20.86
CA HIS A 351 -25.56 6.91 20.12
C HIS A 351 -26.58 7.00 18.98
N ALA A 352 -27.75 7.63 19.22
CA ALA A 352 -28.75 7.84 18.17
C ALA A 352 -28.22 8.72 17.02
N VAL A 353 -27.49 9.79 17.33
CA VAL A 353 -26.86 10.66 16.33
C VAL A 353 -25.76 9.89 15.57
N GLN A 354 -24.94 9.10 16.26
CA GLN A 354 -23.91 8.27 15.64
C GLN A 354 -24.51 7.26 14.64
N LEU A 355 -25.60 6.57 15.01
CA LEU A 355 -26.32 5.66 14.11
C LEU A 355 -26.87 6.39 12.88
N LEU A 356 -27.47 7.57 13.09
CA LEU A 356 -27.98 8.40 11.99
C LEU A 356 -26.86 8.83 11.03
N LEU A 357 -25.74 9.34 11.56
CA LEU A 357 -24.58 9.73 10.76
C LEU A 357 -24.01 8.55 9.97
N THR A 358 -23.97 7.36 10.58
CA THR A 358 -23.47 6.15 9.92
C THR A 358 -24.41 5.66 8.83
N ALA A 359 -25.73 5.74 9.03
CA ALA A 359 -26.72 5.29 8.05
C ALA A 359 -26.82 6.23 6.83
N LEU A 360 -26.59 7.53 7.01
CA LEU A 360 -26.74 8.48 5.90
C LEU A 360 -25.59 8.38 4.88
N PRO A 361 -25.88 8.44 3.57
CA PRO A 361 -24.85 8.48 2.55
C PRO A 361 -24.02 9.76 2.69
N LEU A 362 -22.74 9.71 2.28
CA LEU A 362 -21.71 10.74 2.49
C LEU A 362 -21.25 10.88 3.96
N PHE A 363 -22.17 11.03 4.91
CA PHE A 363 -21.86 11.13 6.34
C PHE A 363 -21.23 9.83 6.85
N GLY A 364 -21.82 8.69 6.50
CA GLY A 364 -21.39 7.38 6.97
C GLY A 364 -20.22 6.77 6.21
N LEU A 365 -19.62 7.47 5.23
CA LEU A 365 -18.62 6.86 4.35
C LEU A 365 -17.45 6.24 5.12
N VAL A 366 -16.84 7.00 6.03
CA VAL A 366 -15.67 6.54 6.80
C VAL A 366 -16.03 5.44 7.81
N PRO A 367 -17.11 5.57 8.60
CA PRO A 367 -17.59 4.47 9.44
C PRO A 367 -17.86 3.18 8.66
N ILE A 368 -18.48 3.28 7.48
CA ILE A 368 -18.77 2.12 6.62
C ILE A 368 -17.47 1.52 6.06
N LEU A 369 -16.50 2.33 5.65
CA LEU A 369 -15.19 1.84 5.22
C LEU A 369 -14.50 1.06 6.35
N LEU A 370 -14.54 1.58 7.58
CA LEU A 370 -13.92 0.96 8.76
C LEU A 370 -14.76 -0.15 9.39
N ALA A 371 -15.94 -0.48 8.84
CA ALA A 371 -16.88 -1.42 9.46
C ALA A 371 -16.28 -2.81 9.81
N PRO A 372 -15.39 -3.42 9.01
CA PRO A 372 -14.78 -4.70 9.37
C PRO A 372 -13.87 -4.60 10.59
N VAL A 373 -13.16 -3.48 10.75
CA VAL A 373 -12.29 -3.21 11.91
C VAL A 373 -13.14 -2.89 13.15
N LEU A 374 -14.21 -2.11 12.96
CA LEU A 374 -15.07 -1.66 14.05
C LEU A 374 -16.14 -2.68 14.44
N SER A 375 -16.35 -3.76 13.68
CA SER A 375 -17.45 -4.71 13.89
C SER A 375 -18.83 -4.03 14.01
N LEU A 376 -19.16 -3.15 13.05
CA LEU A 376 -20.45 -2.46 13.01
C LEU A 376 -21.62 -3.45 12.80
N GLN A 377 -22.80 -3.10 13.30
CA GLN A 377 -23.99 -3.93 13.18
C GLN A 377 -24.43 -4.08 11.70
N PRO A 378 -24.73 -5.30 11.21
CA PRO A 378 -25.17 -5.53 9.82
C PRO A 378 -26.45 -4.77 9.43
N LEU A 379 -27.35 -4.53 10.40
CA LEU A 379 -28.55 -3.73 10.19
C LEU A 379 -28.20 -2.30 9.75
N LEU A 380 -27.16 -1.72 10.34
CA LEU A 380 -26.69 -0.36 10.03
C LEU A 380 -26.09 -0.29 8.62
N LEU A 381 -25.32 -1.31 8.23
CA LEU A 381 -24.81 -1.46 6.86
C LEU A 381 -25.98 -1.55 5.86
N SER A 382 -27.01 -2.32 6.20
CA SER A 382 -28.20 -2.49 5.37
C SER A 382 -28.99 -1.18 5.19
N MET A 383 -29.18 -0.43 6.27
CA MET A 383 -29.78 0.91 6.20
C MET A 383 -28.95 1.86 5.33
N HIS A 384 -27.62 1.83 5.47
CA HIS A 384 -26.72 2.64 4.66
C HIS A 384 -26.82 2.31 3.16
N ILE A 385 -26.92 1.02 2.82
CA ILE A 385 -27.15 0.57 1.43
C ILE A 385 -28.46 1.17 0.91
N VAL A 386 -29.56 1.01 1.66
CA VAL A 386 -30.87 1.51 1.24
C VAL A 386 -30.85 3.02 1.01
N PHE A 387 -30.28 3.79 1.94
CA PHE A 387 -30.20 5.25 1.79
C PHE A 387 -29.25 5.68 0.67
N SER A 388 -28.12 4.99 0.48
CA SER A 388 -27.20 5.24 -0.63
C SER A 388 -27.84 4.97 -1.98
N LEU A 389 -28.55 3.86 -2.13
CA LEU A 389 -29.30 3.52 -3.34
C LEU A 389 -30.44 4.51 -3.59
N ALA A 390 -31.17 4.91 -2.55
CA ALA A 390 -32.21 5.94 -2.66
C ALA A 390 -31.60 7.27 -3.15
N MET A 391 -30.45 7.69 -2.60
CA MET A 391 -29.74 8.88 -3.05
C MET A 391 -29.30 8.77 -4.52
N ILE A 392 -28.73 7.64 -4.93
CA ILE A 392 -28.35 7.38 -6.33
C ILE A 392 -29.57 7.51 -7.25
N LEU A 393 -30.68 6.86 -6.92
CA LEU A 393 -31.91 6.91 -7.72
C LEU A 393 -32.49 8.32 -7.79
N LEU A 394 -32.47 9.08 -6.69
CA LEU A 394 -32.91 10.47 -6.65
C LEU A 394 -32.02 11.37 -7.50
N LEU A 395 -30.69 11.23 -7.39
CA LEU A 395 -29.73 11.99 -8.19
C LEU A 395 -29.89 11.68 -9.68
N LEU A 396 -30.01 10.41 -10.05
CA LEU A 396 -30.28 10.01 -11.43
C LEU A 396 -31.60 10.62 -11.91
N ARG A 397 -32.71 10.39 -11.19
CA ARG A 397 -34.04 10.90 -11.58
C ARG A 397 -34.09 12.41 -11.72
N ARG A 398 -33.43 13.16 -10.83
CA ARG A 398 -33.42 14.63 -10.86
C ARG A 398 -32.57 15.17 -11.99
N ASN A 399 -31.47 14.50 -12.32
CA ASN A 399 -30.54 14.99 -13.33
C ASN A 399 -30.79 14.40 -14.72
N THR A 400 -31.56 13.31 -14.89
CA THR A 400 -31.83 12.69 -16.21
C THR A 400 -32.36 13.68 -17.24
N ARG A 401 -33.27 14.58 -16.86
CA ARG A 401 -33.79 15.63 -17.75
C ARG A 401 -32.72 16.63 -18.15
N TRP A 402 -31.87 17.02 -17.21
CA TRP A 402 -30.77 17.95 -17.45
C TRP A 402 -29.71 17.32 -18.37
N PHE A 403 -29.35 16.06 -18.13
CA PHE A 403 -28.50 15.25 -19.00
C PHE A 403 -29.06 15.15 -20.42
N ALA A 404 -30.37 14.89 -20.55
CA ALA A 404 -31.02 14.77 -21.85
C ALA A 404 -31.03 16.10 -22.63
N ALA A 405 -31.15 17.24 -21.94
CA ALA A 405 -31.16 18.56 -22.56
C ALA A 405 -29.75 19.02 -22.97
N HIS A 406 -28.74 18.86 -22.11
CA HIS A 406 -27.39 19.36 -22.38
C HIS A 406 -26.56 18.45 -23.31
N LEU A 407 -27.07 17.26 -23.65
CA LEU A 407 -26.48 16.45 -24.73
C LEU A 407 -26.78 16.98 -26.13
N GLU A 408 -27.74 17.90 -26.27
CA GLU A 408 -27.98 18.63 -27.52
C GLU A 408 -27.00 19.82 -27.66
N ASP A 409 -26.40 20.27 -26.55
CA ASP A 409 -25.40 21.35 -26.48
C ASP A 409 -23.93 20.86 -26.53
N LEU A 410 -23.71 19.54 -26.58
CA LEU A 410 -22.41 18.83 -26.71
C LEU A 410 -22.22 18.29 -28.13
#